data_AF-A0A964YJ24-F1
#
_entry.id   AF-A0A964YJ24-F1
#
_cell.length_a   1.000
_cell.length_b   1.000
_cell.length_c   1.000
_cell.angle_alpha   90.00
_cell.angle_beta   90.00
_cell.angle_gamma   90.00
#
_symmetry.space_group_name_H-M   'P 1'
#
loop_
_entity.id
_entity.type
_entity.pdbx_description
1 polymer ?
#
loop_
_entity_poly.entity_id
_entity_poly.type
_entity_poly.pdbx_seq_one_letter_code
_entity_poly.pdbx_strand_id
1 'polypeptide(L)'
;MKVEKKGFQKAQAKIERRNVLKTSVAFAGSVALGWPAVSISQPKTIKIGHLTPMTGFLGALGEYAQQGIKMAAEEINSAGGLLGRQIELISEDSVNPQVASQKAQRMIERDNVAILMGEINSASALTISQVAARNKIMFMSIGARSDALRNKDCNRYTFHVDIPVTVMVNAAGEALLREGWVKGKKIFALTSDYLFGHDLSRAAKNFFTRNGGSVIGDELVPTDLTDFSPQLLKIRQARPDLVATNLGGNQVT
;
A
#
# COMPACT_ATOMS: atom_id res chain seq x y z
N MET A 1 -41.29 29.58 61.37
CA MET A 1 -41.67 30.90 61.91
C MET A 1 -40.66 31.95 61.45
N LYS A 2 -40.94 32.64 60.34
CA LYS A 2 -40.66 34.07 60.10
C LYS A 2 -41.09 34.46 58.67
N VAL A 3 -41.94 35.47 58.65
CA VAL A 3 -42.61 36.23 57.59
C VAL A 3 -41.53 37.12 56.89
N GLU A 4 -41.53 37.57 55.63
CA GLU A 4 -42.50 38.18 54.68
C GLU A 4 -41.73 38.34 53.33
N LYS A 5 -42.31 38.46 52.12
CA LYS A 5 -42.87 39.70 51.54
C LYS A 5 -43.57 39.42 50.20
N LYS A 6 -44.71 40.10 50.00
CA LYS A 6 -45.51 40.21 48.76
C LYS A 6 -44.81 41.05 47.68
N GLY A 7 -45.17 40.81 46.41
CA GLY A 7 -44.85 41.73 45.29
C GLY A 7 -45.37 41.31 43.92
N PHE A 8 -46.65 41.63 43.66
CA PHE A 8 -47.30 42.09 42.41
C PHE A 8 -47.14 41.40 41.02
N GLN A 9 -48.32 41.19 40.39
CA GLN A 9 -48.61 40.75 39.02
C GLN A 9 -48.33 41.78 37.90
N LYS A 10 -48.16 41.27 36.67
CA LYS A 10 -48.73 41.67 35.34
C LYS A 10 -47.69 41.40 34.24
N ALA A 11 -47.98 41.16 32.96
CA ALA A 11 -49.14 40.83 32.13
C ALA A 11 -48.52 40.39 30.78
N GLN A 12 -49.10 39.40 30.09
CA GLN A 12 -48.68 39.03 28.72
C GLN A 12 -49.12 40.09 27.71
N ALA A 13 -48.21 40.52 26.83
CA ALA A 13 -48.52 41.29 25.64
C ALA A 13 -48.09 40.51 24.38
N LYS A 14 -49.05 40.25 23.49
CA LYS A 14 -48.86 39.69 22.14
C LYS A 14 -48.04 40.65 21.28
N ILE A 15 -46.96 40.18 20.66
CA ILE A 15 -46.23 40.90 19.62
C ILE A 15 -46.65 40.35 18.25
N GLU A 16 -47.27 41.20 17.43
CA GLU A 16 -47.70 40.86 16.07
C GLU A 16 -46.52 40.76 15.10
N ARG A 17 -46.50 39.69 14.29
CA ARG A 17 -45.46 39.30 13.32
C ARG A 17 -45.20 40.30 12.18
N ARG A 18 -45.88 41.45 12.12
CA ARG A 18 -45.79 42.41 10.98
C ARG A 18 -44.82 43.57 11.19
N ASN A 19 -44.28 43.77 12.40
CA ASN A 19 -43.34 44.87 12.69
C ASN A 19 -41.86 44.50 12.63
N VAL A 20 -41.51 43.23 12.38
CA VAL A 20 -40.10 42.78 12.30
C VAL A 20 -39.47 43.04 10.92
N LEU A 21 -40.28 43.28 9.88
CA LEU A 21 -39.77 43.48 8.50
C LEU A 21 -39.41 44.92 8.12
N LYS A 22 -39.58 45.91 9.01
CA LYS A 22 -39.28 47.33 8.69
C LYS A 22 -38.04 47.91 9.38
N THR A 23 -37.34 47.14 10.22
CA THR A 23 -36.16 47.61 10.97
C THR A 23 -34.82 47.03 10.52
N SER A 24 -34.78 46.16 9.50
CA SER A 24 -33.53 45.46 9.11
C SER A 24 -32.75 46.09 7.95
N VAL A 25 -33.18 47.23 7.38
CA VAL A 25 -32.50 47.85 6.21
C VAL A 25 -31.44 48.89 6.60
N ALA A 26 -31.27 49.23 7.88
CA ALA A 26 -30.34 50.29 8.31
C ALA A 26 -29.07 49.79 9.02
N PHE A 27 -28.61 48.55 8.74
CA PHE A 27 -27.30 48.05 9.21
C PHE A 27 -26.49 47.34 8.12
N ALA A 28 -26.66 47.75 6.86
CA ALA A 28 -26.00 47.14 5.70
C ALA A 28 -24.77 47.92 5.18
N GLY A 29 -24.15 48.78 6.00
CA GLY A 29 -22.99 49.54 5.56
C GLY A 29 -22.14 50.06 6.69
N SER A 30 -21.26 49.21 7.25
CA SER A 30 -19.99 49.60 7.93
C SER A 30 -19.25 48.46 8.67
N VAL A 31 -19.39 47.19 8.28
CA VAL A 31 -18.51 46.10 8.78
C VAL A 31 -17.94 45.30 7.60
N ALA A 32 -17.10 45.93 6.79
CA ALA A 32 -16.35 45.25 5.72
C ALA A 32 -14.84 45.57 5.75
N LEU A 33 -14.32 46.07 6.88
CA LEU A 33 -12.89 46.34 7.06
C LEU A 33 -12.45 45.75 8.39
N GLY A 34 -11.70 44.64 8.35
CA GLY A 34 -10.78 44.34 9.45
C GLY A 34 -10.96 43.05 10.24
N TRP A 35 -11.64 42.01 9.73
CA TRP A 35 -11.22 40.68 10.16
C TRP A 35 -9.99 40.29 9.33
N PRO A 36 -8.82 40.05 9.94
CA PRO A 36 -7.78 39.33 9.23
C PRO A 36 -8.42 38.00 8.85
N ALA A 37 -8.61 37.79 7.55
CA ALA A 37 -8.73 36.44 7.05
C ALA A 37 -7.49 35.74 7.59
N VAL A 38 -7.66 34.90 8.62
CA VAL A 38 -6.65 33.96 9.04
C VAL A 38 -6.48 33.05 7.84
N SER A 39 -5.59 33.45 6.94
CA SER A 39 -5.09 32.61 5.88
C SER A 39 -4.36 31.49 6.60
N ILE A 40 -5.07 30.40 6.84
CA ILE A 40 -4.46 29.15 7.26
C ILE A 40 -3.54 28.80 6.09
N SER A 41 -2.27 29.17 6.21
CA SER A 41 -1.22 28.81 5.27
C SER A 41 -1.22 27.29 5.17
N GLN A 42 -1.89 26.75 4.15
CA GLN A 42 -1.79 25.34 3.81
C GLN A 42 -0.30 24.99 3.67
N PRO A 43 0.18 23.88 4.24
CA PRO A 43 1.59 23.51 4.12
C PRO A 43 1.96 23.52 2.63
N LYS A 44 3.04 24.23 2.27
CA LYS A 44 3.38 24.44 0.85
C LYS A 44 3.62 23.13 0.09
N THR A 45 3.95 22.06 0.81
CA THR A 45 4.19 20.73 0.25
C THR A 45 3.28 19.64 0.84
N ILE A 46 3.01 18.61 0.06
CA ILE A 46 2.43 17.34 0.47
C ILE A 46 3.57 16.32 0.44
N LYS A 47 3.95 15.82 1.62
CA LYS A 47 5.02 14.84 1.74
C LYS A 47 4.50 13.43 1.51
N ILE A 48 5.15 12.66 0.65
CA ILE A 48 4.84 11.26 0.40
C ILE A 48 6.06 10.43 0.79
N GLY A 49 5.88 9.50 1.73
CA GLY A 49 6.93 8.56 2.10
C GLY A 49 6.97 7.40 1.13
N HIS A 50 8.13 7.11 0.55
CA HIS A 50 8.32 6.03 -0.40
C HIS A 50 9.37 5.05 0.11
N LEU A 51 8.98 3.78 0.29
CA LEU A 51 9.86 2.71 0.75
C LEU A 51 9.92 1.60 -0.30
N THR A 52 11.12 1.28 -0.78
CA THR A 52 11.35 0.25 -1.80
C THR A 52 12.76 -0.33 -1.62
N PRO A 53 13.06 -1.58 -2.03
CA PRO A 53 14.40 -2.13 -1.90
C PRO A 53 15.32 -1.51 -2.98
N MET A 54 16.20 -0.60 -2.58
CA MET A 54 17.17 0.04 -3.49
C MET A 54 18.52 -0.69 -3.51
N THR A 55 18.71 -1.64 -2.60
CA THR A 55 19.89 -2.51 -2.53
C THR A 55 19.49 -3.99 -2.45
N GLY A 56 20.48 -4.87 -2.55
CA GLY A 56 20.27 -6.32 -2.50
C GLY A 56 19.64 -6.90 -3.77
N PHE A 57 19.09 -8.11 -3.67
CA PHE A 57 18.64 -8.89 -4.84
C PHE A 57 17.42 -8.30 -5.59
N LEU A 58 16.73 -7.32 -4.99
CA LEU A 58 15.63 -6.58 -5.62
C LEU A 58 16.02 -5.13 -5.97
N GLY A 59 17.28 -4.74 -5.78
CA GLY A 59 17.75 -3.36 -5.92
C GLY A 59 17.41 -2.75 -7.27
N ALA A 60 17.68 -3.47 -8.37
CA ALA A 60 17.35 -3.01 -9.72
C ALA A 60 15.84 -2.73 -9.90
N LEU A 61 14.97 -3.57 -9.33
CA LEU A 61 13.52 -3.34 -9.39
C LEU A 61 13.11 -2.11 -8.57
N GLY A 62 13.72 -1.89 -7.40
CA GLY A 62 13.44 -0.71 -6.59
C GLY A 62 13.98 0.58 -7.19
N GLU A 63 15.10 0.55 -7.91
CA GLU A 63 15.60 1.68 -8.69
C GLU A 63 14.57 2.11 -9.75
N TYR A 64 14.01 1.16 -10.51
CA TYR A 64 12.93 1.46 -11.46
C TYR A 64 11.68 2.01 -10.78
N ALA A 65 11.30 1.45 -9.62
CA ALA A 65 10.16 1.97 -8.85
C ALA A 65 10.41 3.41 -8.36
N GLN A 66 11.64 3.72 -7.92
CA GLN A 66 12.02 5.07 -7.49
C GLN A 66 12.00 6.06 -8.67
N GLN A 67 12.50 5.66 -9.84
CA GLN A 67 12.44 6.47 -11.05
C GLN A 67 10.98 6.77 -11.43
N GLY A 68 10.12 5.74 -11.43
CA GLY A 68 8.70 5.90 -11.78
C GLY A 68 7.94 6.84 -10.85
N ILE A 69 8.09 6.69 -9.53
CA ILE A 69 7.39 7.58 -8.58
C ILE A 69 7.93 9.01 -8.64
N LYS A 70 9.26 9.18 -8.85
CA LYS A 70 9.89 10.49 -9.02
C LYS A 70 9.35 11.20 -10.27
N MET A 71 9.31 10.51 -11.40
CA MET A 71 8.76 11.03 -12.65
C MET A 71 7.31 11.49 -12.47
N ALA A 72 6.47 10.67 -11.82
CA ALA A 72 5.08 11.05 -11.55
C ALA A 72 4.95 12.30 -10.66
N ALA A 73 5.77 12.44 -9.63
CA ALA A 73 5.76 13.66 -8.80
C ALA A 73 6.24 14.89 -9.56
N GLU A 74 7.26 14.76 -10.41
CA GLU A 74 7.77 15.85 -11.25
C GLU A 74 6.72 16.32 -12.27
N GLU A 75 6.01 15.39 -12.91
CA GLU A 75 4.90 15.70 -13.82
C GLU A 75 3.77 16.46 -13.11
N ILE A 76 3.32 15.95 -11.95
CA ILE A 76 2.26 16.59 -11.15
C ILE A 76 2.70 18.00 -10.69
N ASN A 77 3.93 18.13 -10.23
CA ASN A 77 4.48 19.41 -9.77
C ASN A 77 4.61 20.43 -10.89
N SER A 78 5.05 19.99 -12.07
CA SER A 78 5.15 20.81 -13.27
C SER A 78 3.77 21.28 -13.76
N ALA A 79 2.72 20.49 -13.50
CA ALA A 79 1.32 20.84 -13.78
C ALA A 79 0.66 21.76 -12.72
N GLY A 80 1.44 22.32 -11.78
CA GLY A 80 0.95 23.21 -10.72
C GLY A 80 0.72 22.54 -9.37
N GLY A 81 1.06 21.26 -9.24
CA GLY A 81 0.96 20.48 -8.01
C GLY A 81 -0.43 19.90 -7.74
N LEU A 82 -0.55 19.18 -6.62
CA LEU A 82 -1.80 18.58 -6.18
C LEU A 82 -2.56 19.55 -5.28
N LEU A 83 -3.76 19.95 -5.71
CA LEU A 83 -4.60 20.94 -4.99
C LEU A 83 -3.84 22.26 -4.74
N GLY A 84 -2.98 22.67 -5.68
CA GLY A 84 -2.14 23.86 -5.57
C GLY A 84 -0.93 23.73 -4.63
N ARG A 85 -0.59 22.50 -4.18
CA ARG A 85 0.54 22.20 -3.31
C ARG A 85 1.54 21.29 -4.01
N GLN A 86 2.83 21.51 -3.81
CA GLN A 86 3.87 20.70 -4.43
C GLN A 86 4.01 19.35 -3.70
N ILE A 87 4.27 18.27 -4.42
CA ILE A 87 4.61 16.97 -3.86
C ILE A 87 6.09 16.94 -3.50
N GLU A 88 6.40 16.52 -2.27
CA GLU A 88 7.75 16.26 -1.79
C GLU A 88 7.88 14.75 -1.51
N LEU A 89 8.71 14.07 -2.30
CA LEU A 89 8.95 12.64 -2.12
C LEU A 89 10.11 12.40 -1.16
N ILE A 90 9.85 11.58 -0.13
CA ILE A 90 10.88 11.09 0.80
C ILE A 90 11.08 9.62 0.50
N SER A 91 12.07 9.31 -0.34
CA SER A 91 12.37 7.94 -0.75
C SER A 91 13.50 7.35 0.08
N GLU A 92 13.33 6.13 0.57
CA GLU A 92 14.30 5.43 1.41
C GLU A 92 14.38 3.95 1.06
N ASP A 93 15.59 3.40 1.17
CA ASP A 93 15.81 1.97 1.00
C ASP A 93 15.21 1.17 2.17
N SER A 94 14.36 0.19 1.86
CA SER A 94 13.76 -0.68 2.87
C SER A 94 14.76 -1.66 3.48
N VAL A 95 15.79 -2.11 2.74
CA VAL A 95 16.80 -3.13 3.09
C VAL A 95 16.26 -4.50 3.54
N ASN A 96 15.42 -4.52 4.59
CA ASN A 96 14.78 -5.70 5.16
C ASN A 96 13.51 -5.28 5.94
N PRO A 97 12.66 -6.22 6.38
CA PRO A 97 11.39 -5.88 7.02
C PRO A 97 11.52 -5.05 8.30
N GLN A 98 12.59 -5.26 9.08
CA GLN A 98 12.83 -4.51 10.31
C GLN A 98 13.15 -3.04 9.99
N VAL A 99 14.10 -2.79 9.09
CA VAL A 99 14.49 -1.44 8.65
C VAL A 99 13.32 -0.73 7.97
N ALA A 100 12.55 -1.44 7.13
CA ALA A 100 11.36 -0.92 6.49
C ALA A 100 10.35 -0.35 7.51
N SER A 101 10.08 -1.10 8.59
CA SER A 101 9.15 -0.69 9.65
C SER A 101 9.65 0.53 10.43
N GLN A 102 10.95 0.58 10.74
CA GLN A 102 11.57 1.71 11.46
C GLN A 102 11.53 2.99 10.62
N LYS A 103 11.87 2.89 9.32
CA LYS A 103 11.82 4.03 8.41
C LYS A 103 10.40 4.50 8.16
N ALA A 104 9.43 3.59 8.02
CA ALA A 104 8.01 3.94 7.95
C ALA A 104 7.55 4.72 9.18
N GLN A 105 7.87 4.25 10.39
CA GLN A 105 7.51 4.94 11.63
C GLN A 105 8.12 6.35 11.67
N ARG A 106 9.42 6.48 11.32
CA ARG A 106 10.12 7.76 11.27
C ARG A 106 9.49 8.73 10.26
N MET A 107 9.13 8.25 9.06
CA MET A 107 8.47 9.07 8.04
C MET A 107 7.14 9.65 8.54
N ILE A 108 6.39 8.86 9.31
CA ILE A 108 5.12 9.28 9.91
C ILE A 108 5.38 10.31 11.02
N GLU A 109 6.16 9.94 12.03
CA GLU A 109 6.30 10.73 13.27
C GLU A 109 7.16 11.99 13.09
N ARG A 110 8.26 11.87 12.34
CA ARG A 110 9.24 12.95 12.22
C ARG A 110 9.02 13.74 10.94
N ASP A 111 8.90 13.02 9.82
CA ASP A 111 8.86 13.67 8.51
C ASP A 111 7.45 14.15 8.15
N ASN A 112 6.41 13.71 8.89
CA ASN A 112 5.01 14.09 8.76
C ASN A 112 4.47 13.83 7.34
N VAL A 113 4.77 12.66 6.79
CA VAL A 113 4.24 12.24 5.48
C VAL A 113 2.71 12.11 5.53
N ALA A 114 2.05 12.49 4.45
CA ALA A 114 0.60 12.38 4.32
C ALA A 114 0.15 10.93 4.08
N ILE A 115 0.95 10.18 3.32
CA ILE A 115 0.73 8.76 3.00
C ILE A 115 2.07 8.05 2.85
N LEU A 116 2.02 6.72 2.93
CA LEU A 116 3.13 5.84 2.55
C LEU A 116 2.82 5.18 1.20
N MET A 117 3.85 5.04 0.37
CA MET A 117 3.84 4.33 -0.90
C MET A 117 5.08 3.45 -1.01
N GLY A 118 5.06 2.45 -1.88
CA GLY A 118 6.01 1.33 -1.82
C GLY A 118 5.21 0.05 -1.71
N GLU A 119 5.71 -1.15 -1.57
CA GLU A 119 7.05 -1.68 -1.49
C GLU A 119 6.98 -2.98 -2.35
N ILE A 120 8.10 -3.54 -2.78
CA ILE A 120 8.18 -4.72 -3.67
C ILE A 120 8.29 -6.05 -2.89
N ASN A 121 9.16 -6.11 -1.88
CA ASN A 121 9.36 -7.25 -1.01
C ASN A 121 8.17 -7.47 -0.05
N SER A 122 7.40 -8.53 -0.30
CA SER A 122 6.18 -8.79 0.48
C SER A 122 6.34 -8.83 2.00
N ALA A 123 7.50 -9.23 2.55
CA ALA A 123 7.73 -9.21 4.00
C ALA A 123 7.92 -7.77 4.53
N SER A 124 8.65 -6.93 3.79
CA SER A 124 8.79 -5.50 4.11
C SER A 124 7.45 -4.77 3.97
N ALA A 125 6.67 -5.03 2.92
CA ALA A 125 5.34 -4.47 2.78
C ALA A 125 4.40 -4.85 3.95
N LEU A 126 4.49 -6.08 4.48
CA LEU A 126 3.71 -6.49 5.66
C LEU A 126 4.06 -5.67 6.90
N THR A 127 5.35 -5.43 7.17
CA THR A 127 5.74 -4.65 8.36
C THR A 127 5.39 -3.17 8.22
N ILE A 128 5.50 -2.60 7.01
CA ILE A 128 5.01 -1.25 6.70
C ILE A 128 3.49 -1.17 6.88
N SER A 129 2.74 -2.15 6.38
CA SER A 129 1.28 -2.25 6.51
C SER A 129 0.84 -2.26 7.99
N GLN A 130 1.55 -2.99 8.85
CA GLN A 130 1.28 -2.98 10.29
C GLN A 130 1.58 -1.62 10.95
N VAL A 131 2.67 -0.95 10.55
CA VAL A 131 2.98 0.41 11.00
C VAL A 131 1.89 1.39 10.56
N ALA A 132 1.49 1.32 9.28
CA ALA A 132 0.45 2.16 8.71
C ALA A 132 -0.89 1.98 9.44
N ALA A 133 -1.27 0.73 9.74
CA ALA A 133 -2.48 0.41 10.48
C ALA A 133 -2.48 0.98 11.92
N ARG A 134 -1.36 0.86 12.65
CA ARG A 134 -1.25 1.42 14.02
C ARG A 134 -1.36 2.93 14.04
N ASN A 135 -0.76 3.59 13.05
CA ASN A 135 -0.74 5.06 12.94
C ASN A 135 -1.94 5.63 12.17
N LYS A 136 -2.82 4.77 11.65
CA LYS A 136 -4.02 5.15 10.87
C LYS A 136 -3.69 6.00 9.63
N ILE A 137 -2.56 5.72 8.97
CA ILE A 137 -2.13 6.39 7.75
C ILE A 137 -2.29 5.46 6.55
N MET A 138 -2.66 6.00 5.39
CA MET A 138 -2.78 5.18 4.19
C MET A 138 -1.41 4.68 3.73
N PHE A 139 -1.32 3.37 3.49
CA PHE A 139 -0.23 2.73 2.77
C PHE A 139 -0.72 2.19 1.43
N MET A 140 -0.18 2.71 0.34
CA MET A 140 -0.43 2.20 -1.00
C MET A 140 0.69 1.23 -1.39
N SER A 141 0.41 -0.07 -1.32
CA SER A 141 1.26 -1.18 -1.72
C SER A 141 1.34 -1.29 -3.25
N ILE A 142 2.51 -1.04 -3.84
CA ILE A 142 2.68 -0.92 -5.30
C ILE A 142 3.27 -2.16 -5.99
N GLY A 143 3.96 -3.06 -5.28
CA GLY A 143 4.62 -4.22 -5.89
C GLY A 143 4.58 -5.52 -5.09
N ALA A 144 4.08 -5.49 -3.85
CA ALA A 144 4.02 -6.67 -3.00
C ALA A 144 2.79 -7.54 -3.32
N ARG A 145 3.07 -8.81 -3.61
CA ARG A 145 2.07 -9.75 -4.14
C ARG A 145 1.63 -10.84 -3.17
N SER A 146 2.31 -11.03 -2.04
CA SER A 146 1.91 -12.06 -1.05
C SER A 146 0.42 -11.98 -0.74
N ASP A 147 -0.22 -13.15 -0.72
CA ASP A 147 -1.65 -13.28 -0.47
C ASP A 147 -1.98 -12.89 0.99
N ALA A 148 -0.99 -12.94 1.89
CA ALA A 148 -1.13 -12.56 3.29
C ALA A 148 -1.61 -11.12 3.46
N LEU A 149 -1.11 -10.19 2.62
CA LEU A 149 -1.46 -8.77 2.64
C LEU A 149 -2.95 -8.49 2.39
N ARG A 150 -3.61 -9.37 1.63
CA ARG A 150 -5.03 -9.23 1.25
C ARG A 150 -5.95 -10.18 2.01
N ASN A 151 -5.38 -11.07 2.82
CA ASN A 151 -6.09 -12.06 3.62
C ASN A 151 -5.81 -11.85 5.12
N LYS A 152 -4.96 -12.70 5.71
CA LYS A 152 -4.76 -12.76 7.17
C LYS A 152 -4.24 -11.46 7.79
N ASP A 153 -3.49 -10.66 7.04
CA ASP A 153 -2.90 -9.39 7.49
C ASP A 153 -3.58 -8.15 6.85
N CYS A 154 -4.73 -8.36 6.20
CA CYS A 154 -5.50 -7.28 5.59
C CYS A 154 -5.98 -6.27 6.65
N ASN A 155 -5.89 -4.98 6.33
CA ASN A 155 -6.35 -3.90 7.20
C ASN A 155 -6.89 -2.71 6.40
N ARG A 156 -7.71 -1.87 7.05
CA ARG A 156 -8.40 -0.73 6.43
C ARG A 156 -7.47 0.35 5.87
N TYR A 157 -6.21 0.39 6.30
CA TYR A 157 -5.27 1.46 5.94
C TYR A 157 -4.32 1.05 4.81
N THR A 158 -4.41 -0.19 4.32
CA THR A 158 -3.54 -0.69 3.26
C THR A 158 -4.34 -0.95 2.00
N PHE A 159 -3.87 -0.38 0.89
CA PHE A 159 -4.43 -0.55 -0.44
C PHE A 159 -3.37 -1.12 -1.38
N HIS A 160 -3.81 -1.79 -2.43
CA HIS A 160 -2.91 -2.50 -3.35
C HIS A 160 -3.19 -2.08 -4.79
N VAL A 161 -2.12 -1.80 -5.54
CA VAL A 161 -2.19 -1.59 -6.99
C VAL A 161 -1.93 -2.90 -7.74
N ASP A 162 -1.00 -3.71 -7.24
CA ASP A 162 -0.63 -4.97 -7.89
C ASP A 162 -1.59 -6.12 -7.54
N ILE A 163 -1.57 -7.19 -8.35
CA ILE A 163 -2.36 -8.40 -8.13
C ILE A 163 -1.76 -9.31 -7.05
N PRO A 164 -2.59 -10.09 -6.33
CA PRO A 164 -2.08 -11.15 -5.47
C PRO A 164 -1.44 -12.30 -6.25
N VAL A 165 -0.55 -13.04 -5.58
CA VAL A 165 0.09 -14.26 -6.08
C VAL A 165 -0.95 -15.26 -6.60
N THR A 166 -2.04 -15.49 -5.86
CA THR A 166 -3.07 -16.45 -6.30
C THR A 166 -3.69 -16.06 -7.64
N VAL A 167 -3.92 -14.77 -7.90
CA VAL A 167 -4.46 -14.30 -9.20
C VAL A 167 -3.45 -14.52 -10.31
N MET A 168 -2.18 -14.20 -10.06
CA MET A 168 -1.10 -14.41 -11.02
C MET A 168 -0.98 -15.89 -11.42
N VAL A 169 -0.93 -16.80 -10.44
CA VAL A 169 -0.79 -18.24 -10.69
C VAL A 169 -2.00 -18.78 -11.44
N ASN A 170 -3.21 -18.38 -11.05
CA ASN A 170 -4.41 -18.85 -11.73
C ASN A 170 -4.44 -18.38 -13.18
N ALA A 171 -4.10 -17.11 -13.45
CA ALA A 171 -4.09 -16.56 -14.81
C ALA A 171 -3.09 -17.29 -15.72
N ALA A 172 -1.84 -17.46 -15.27
CA ALA A 172 -0.82 -18.19 -16.02
C ALA A 172 -1.17 -19.68 -16.16
N GLY A 173 -1.61 -20.28 -15.06
CA GLY A 173 -2.00 -21.69 -15.02
C GLY A 173 -3.17 -22.03 -15.91
N GLU A 174 -4.17 -21.14 -16.04
CA GLU A 174 -5.32 -21.34 -16.93
C GLU A 174 -4.89 -21.38 -18.41
N ALA A 175 -3.90 -20.59 -18.80
CA ALA A 175 -3.32 -20.68 -20.15
C ALA A 175 -2.65 -22.05 -20.36
N LEU A 176 -1.80 -22.49 -19.42
CA LEU A 176 -1.17 -23.81 -19.46
C LEU A 176 -2.18 -24.95 -19.51
N LEU A 177 -3.29 -24.82 -18.78
CA LEU A 177 -4.35 -25.83 -18.74
C LEU A 177 -5.05 -25.96 -20.09
N ARG A 178 -5.39 -24.84 -20.74
CA ARG A 178 -6.02 -24.83 -22.08
C ARG A 178 -5.16 -25.50 -23.14
N GLU A 179 -3.85 -25.36 -23.03
CA GLU A 179 -2.88 -25.95 -23.95
C GLU A 179 -2.53 -27.41 -23.62
N GLY A 180 -3.10 -27.99 -22.55
CA GLY A 180 -2.84 -29.39 -22.17
C GLY A 180 -1.50 -29.60 -21.44
N TRP A 181 -0.88 -28.54 -20.93
CA TRP A 181 0.39 -28.59 -20.18
C TRP A 181 0.21 -28.87 -18.68
N VAL A 182 -0.99 -29.23 -18.20
CA VAL A 182 -1.22 -29.44 -16.76
C VAL A 182 -1.61 -30.88 -16.44
N LYS A 183 -2.68 -31.38 -17.06
CA LYS A 183 -3.25 -32.70 -16.71
C LYS A 183 -2.26 -33.82 -17.02
N GLY A 184 -1.98 -34.65 -16.01
CA GLY A 184 -1.06 -35.79 -16.09
C GLY A 184 0.42 -35.42 -16.12
N LYS A 185 0.78 -34.14 -16.01
CA LYS A 185 2.18 -33.69 -16.02
C LYS A 185 2.81 -33.79 -14.65
N LYS A 186 4.11 -34.10 -14.62
CA LYS A 186 4.99 -34.02 -13.46
C LYS A 186 5.71 -32.68 -13.46
N ILE A 187 5.51 -31.90 -12.41
CA ILE A 187 6.06 -30.56 -12.26
C ILE A 187 7.14 -30.59 -11.17
N PHE A 188 8.31 -30.03 -11.46
CA PHE A 188 9.33 -29.77 -10.45
C PHE A 188 9.44 -28.25 -10.27
N ALA A 189 9.38 -27.76 -9.03
CA ALA A 189 9.46 -26.34 -8.75
C ALA A 189 10.87 -25.94 -8.26
N LEU A 190 11.31 -24.75 -8.67
CA LEU A 190 12.39 -24.01 -8.02
C LEU A 190 11.77 -22.76 -7.41
N THR A 191 11.93 -22.57 -6.11
CA THR A 191 11.22 -21.54 -5.36
C THR A 191 12.19 -20.68 -4.58
N SER A 192 12.16 -19.36 -4.77
CA SER A 192 12.97 -18.48 -3.94
C SER A 192 12.60 -18.61 -2.46
N ASP A 193 13.60 -18.69 -1.58
CA ASP A 193 13.39 -18.90 -0.15
C ASP A 193 13.05 -17.59 0.60
N TYR A 194 11.90 -17.01 0.27
CA TYR A 194 11.31 -15.87 0.97
C TYR A 194 9.79 -15.84 0.78
N LEU A 195 9.12 -14.93 1.50
CA LEU A 195 7.66 -14.91 1.61
C LEU A 195 6.91 -14.96 0.27
N PHE A 196 7.33 -14.19 -0.74
CA PHE A 196 6.69 -14.21 -2.05
C PHE A 196 6.86 -15.56 -2.75
N GLY A 197 8.06 -16.13 -2.73
CA GLY A 197 8.32 -17.45 -3.32
C GLY A 197 7.52 -18.56 -2.62
N HIS A 198 7.42 -18.53 -1.30
CA HIS A 198 6.61 -19.49 -0.54
C HIS A 198 5.11 -19.41 -0.88
N ASP A 199 4.56 -18.21 -1.00
CA ASP A 199 3.18 -18.03 -1.45
C ASP A 199 3.00 -18.51 -2.90
N LEU A 200 3.96 -18.19 -3.78
CA LEU A 200 3.93 -18.60 -5.19
C LEU A 200 3.96 -20.12 -5.33
N SER A 201 4.83 -20.80 -4.60
CA SER A 201 4.89 -22.27 -4.55
C SER A 201 3.60 -22.88 -4.01
N ARG A 202 3.05 -22.33 -2.92
CA ARG A 202 1.77 -22.80 -2.35
C ARG A 202 0.64 -22.68 -3.37
N ALA A 203 0.50 -21.52 -3.99
CA ALA A 203 -0.53 -21.29 -5.01
C ALA A 203 -0.33 -22.20 -6.23
N ALA A 204 0.91 -22.35 -6.72
CA ALA A 204 1.23 -23.21 -7.86
C ALA A 204 0.94 -24.69 -7.56
N LYS A 205 1.35 -25.22 -6.41
CA LYS A 205 1.06 -26.59 -5.97
C LYS A 205 -0.44 -26.86 -5.92
N ASN A 206 -1.20 -25.93 -5.33
CA ASN A 206 -2.66 -26.02 -5.28
C ASN A 206 -3.27 -26.00 -6.69
N PHE A 207 -2.79 -25.12 -7.57
CA PHE A 207 -3.26 -25.02 -8.96
C PHE A 207 -2.99 -26.30 -9.75
N PHE A 208 -1.76 -26.83 -9.72
CA PHE A 208 -1.43 -28.04 -10.46
C PHE A 208 -2.22 -29.25 -9.94
N THR A 209 -2.26 -29.44 -8.63
CA THR A 209 -2.94 -30.59 -7.99
C THR A 209 -4.43 -30.62 -8.33
N ARG A 210 -5.13 -29.49 -8.19
CA ARG A 210 -6.58 -29.43 -8.46
C ARG A 210 -6.93 -29.63 -9.94
N ASN A 211 -5.97 -29.41 -10.84
CA ASN A 211 -6.14 -29.55 -12.30
C ASN A 211 -5.51 -30.84 -12.85
N GLY A 212 -5.16 -31.79 -11.97
CA GLY A 212 -4.67 -33.12 -12.36
C GLY A 212 -3.19 -33.18 -12.75
N GLY A 213 -2.40 -32.17 -12.44
CA GLY A 213 -0.93 -32.23 -12.45
C GLY A 213 -0.37 -32.75 -11.12
N SER A 214 0.88 -33.16 -11.10
CA SER A 214 1.57 -33.65 -9.91
C SER A 214 2.87 -32.89 -9.67
N VAL A 215 2.96 -32.16 -8.57
CA VAL A 215 4.23 -31.55 -8.16
C VAL A 215 5.11 -32.62 -7.50
N ILE A 216 6.19 -33.00 -8.16
CA ILE A 216 7.07 -34.12 -7.77
C ILE A 216 8.32 -33.67 -7.00
N GLY A 217 8.53 -32.37 -6.89
CA GLY A 217 9.63 -31.77 -6.15
C GLY A 217 9.48 -30.25 -6.09
N ASP A 218 10.06 -29.65 -5.06
CA ASP A 218 10.13 -28.21 -4.89
C ASP A 218 11.40 -27.87 -4.10
N GLU A 219 12.36 -27.25 -4.78
CA GLU A 219 13.63 -26.86 -4.17
C GLU A 219 13.57 -25.39 -3.77
N LEU A 220 13.82 -25.13 -2.48
CA LEU A 220 14.01 -23.78 -1.99
C LEU A 220 15.40 -23.27 -2.38
N VAL A 221 15.44 -22.09 -2.99
CA VAL A 221 16.64 -21.49 -3.56
C VAL A 221 16.93 -20.18 -2.82
N PRO A 222 18.08 -20.08 -2.11
CA PRO A 222 18.52 -18.83 -1.50
C PRO A 222 18.62 -17.70 -2.54
N THR A 223 18.17 -16.50 -2.19
CA THR A 223 18.07 -15.36 -3.13
C THR A 223 19.41 -14.85 -3.66
N ASP A 224 20.51 -15.23 -3.02
CA ASP A 224 21.90 -14.91 -3.38
C ASP A 224 22.64 -16.09 -4.05
N LEU A 225 21.95 -17.22 -4.29
CA LEU A 225 22.54 -18.37 -4.97
C LEU A 225 22.90 -18.02 -6.42
N THR A 226 24.15 -18.26 -6.80
CA THR A 226 24.68 -18.01 -8.15
C THR A 226 24.97 -19.29 -8.94
N ASP A 227 25.22 -20.42 -8.26
CA ASP A 227 25.43 -21.72 -8.90
C ASP A 227 24.20 -22.62 -8.73
N PHE A 228 23.51 -22.86 -9.85
CA PHE A 228 22.32 -23.71 -9.93
C PHE A 228 22.62 -25.18 -10.27
N SER A 229 23.90 -25.56 -10.42
CA SER A 229 24.30 -26.91 -10.82
C SER A 229 23.68 -28.02 -9.94
N PRO A 230 23.65 -27.90 -8.59
CA PRO A 230 23.01 -28.91 -7.74
C PRO A 230 21.50 -29.04 -7.99
N GLN A 231 20.80 -27.93 -8.18
CA GLN A 231 19.35 -27.89 -8.45
C GLN A 231 19.04 -28.51 -9.81
N LEU A 232 19.84 -28.19 -10.83
CA LEU A 232 19.70 -28.77 -12.17
C LEU A 232 19.95 -30.28 -12.19
N LEU A 233 20.90 -30.78 -11.39
CA LEU A 233 21.13 -32.22 -11.24
C LEU A 233 19.92 -32.92 -10.63
N LYS A 234 19.31 -32.35 -9.59
CA LYS A 234 18.09 -32.89 -8.98
C LYS A 234 16.91 -32.90 -9.96
N ILE A 235 16.70 -31.81 -10.70
CA ILE A 235 15.69 -31.73 -11.78
C ILE A 235 15.90 -32.86 -12.80
N ARG A 236 17.13 -33.05 -13.27
CA ARG A 236 17.46 -34.10 -14.24
C ARG A 236 17.17 -35.50 -13.71
N GLN A 237 17.48 -35.77 -12.44
CA GLN A 237 17.19 -37.05 -11.79
C GLN A 237 15.68 -37.30 -11.61
N ALA A 238 14.94 -36.25 -11.26
CA ALA A 238 13.49 -36.31 -11.06
C ALA A 238 12.71 -36.55 -12.38
N ARG A 239 13.29 -36.18 -13.53
CA ARG A 239 12.68 -36.30 -14.87
C ARG A 239 11.24 -35.73 -14.92
N PRO A 240 11.03 -34.45 -14.55
CA PRO A 240 9.73 -33.81 -14.69
C PRO A 240 9.38 -33.58 -16.17
N ASP A 241 8.09 -33.40 -16.44
CA ASP A 241 7.61 -32.91 -17.73
C ASP A 241 7.75 -31.37 -17.82
N LEU A 242 7.66 -30.68 -16.68
CA LEU A 242 7.75 -29.22 -16.57
C LEU A 242 8.59 -28.76 -15.37
N VAL A 243 9.32 -27.67 -15.55
CA VAL A 243 9.98 -26.95 -14.45
C VAL A 243 9.23 -25.64 -14.20
N ALA A 244 8.67 -25.48 -13.00
CA ALA A 244 8.04 -24.23 -12.56
C ALA A 244 9.09 -23.35 -11.87
N THR A 245 9.43 -22.22 -12.48
CA THR A 245 10.43 -21.28 -11.95
C THR A 245 9.76 -20.19 -11.13
N ASN A 246 9.68 -20.39 -9.82
CA ASN A 246 9.18 -19.43 -8.83
C ASN A 246 10.33 -18.62 -8.22
N LEU A 247 11.26 -18.19 -9.07
CA LEU A 247 12.47 -17.45 -8.71
C LEU A 247 12.23 -15.94 -8.81
N GLY A 248 13.12 -15.12 -8.22
CA GLY A 248 12.97 -13.66 -8.23
C GLY A 248 14.29 -12.91 -8.13
N GLY A 249 14.27 -11.64 -8.55
CA GLY A 249 15.44 -10.74 -8.52
C GLY A 249 16.62 -11.28 -9.33
N ASN A 250 17.82 -11.22 -8.75
CA ASN A 250 19.07 -11.67 -9.40
C ASN A 250 19.09 -13.15 -9.82
N GLN A 251 18.10 -13.95 -9.42
CA GLN A 251 17.98 -15.35 -9.85
C GLN A 251 17.36 -15.50 -11.26
N VAL A 252 16.76 -14.42 -11.81
CA VAL A 252 16.05 -14.44 -13.11
C VAL A 252 16.64 -13.45 -14.13
N THR A 253 17.73 -12.76 -13.79
CA THR A 253 18.46 -11.80 -14.62
C THR A 253 19.93 -12.17 -14.68
#